data_AF-S0FSG9-F1
#
_entry.id   AF-S0FSG9-F1
#
_cell.length_a   1.000
_cell.length_b   1.000
_cell.length_c   1.000
_cell.angle_alpha   90.00
_cell.angle_beta   90.00
_cell.angle_gamma   90.00
#
_symmetry.space_group_name_H-M   'P 1'
#
loop_
_entity.id
_entity.type
_entity.pdbx_description
1 polymer ?
#
loop_
_entity_poly.entity_id
_entity_poly.type
_entity_poly.pdbx_seq_one_letter_code
_entity_poly.pdbx_strand_id
1 'polypeptide(L)'
;MSKNTFQDKLLETFKLFSDKIAIEYNDNSIKYSQLDQKTNKIANYILQKGIQQNSLISILVEDKVEVISLIIGILKAGCIFVPIDPANPAKRIEYIINSTETEVLFWDENSGKREFNFTNKQNSKIQTILINEDFYNNSLSDEYKQSCQYCSDDPIYIYFTSGSTGNPKAIVGRNESLLHFIEWEIAEFAINQNTRISQFTSPSFDAFLRDIFVPLFAGGTVCIPVRKEIILDTASMVDWIRKKQGKYNTLYSKSI
;
A
#
# COMPACT_ATOMS: atom_id res chain seq x y z
N MET A 1 4.65 -6.63 -25.68
CA MET A 1 3.51 -6.70 -24.73
C MET A 1 3.01 -5.28 -24.52
N SER A 2 1.70 -5.05 -24.65
CA SER A 2 1.14 -3.71 -24.41
C SER A 2 1.31 -3.36 -22.93
N LYS A 3 1.89 -2.19 -22.63
CA LYS A 3 1.94 -1.60 -21.29
C LYS A 3 0.51 -1.27 -20.83
N ASN A 4 -0.18 -2.24 -20.24
CA ASN A 4 -1.56 -2.08 -19.80
C ASN A 4 -1.84 -2.76 -18.46
N THR A 5 -0.79 -3.02 -17.68
CA THR A 5 -0.95 -3.53 -16.33
C THR A 5 -1.01 -2.39 -15.32
N PHE A 6 -1.49 -2.71 -14.12
CA PHE A 6 -1.54 -1.79 -12.99
C PHE A 6 -0.18 -1.12 -12.73
N GLN A 7 0.90 -1.90 -12.71
CA GLN A 7 2.26 -1.40 -12.49
C GLN A 7 2.72 -0.48 -13.62
N ASP A 8 2.48 -0.86 -14.88
CA ASP A 8 2.92 -0.05 -16.02
C ASP A 8 2.33 1.36 -15.97
N LYS A 9 1.01 1.46 -15.72
CA LYS A 9 0.31 2.74 -15.62
C LYS A 9 0.74 3.54 -14.40
N LEU A 10 0.88 2.90 -13.25
CA LEU A 10 1.35 3.58 -12.04
C LEU A 10 2.77 4.16 -12.24
N LEU A 11 3.68 3.40 -12.84
CA LEU A 11 5.05 3.83 -13.14
C LEU A 11 5.09 4.97 -14.15
N GLU A 12 4.18 4.98 -15.13
CA GLU A 12 4.03 6.09 -16.07
C GLU A 12 3.57 7.36 -15.36
N THR A 13 2.57 7.27 -14.48
CA THR A 13 2.09 8.40 -13.70
C THR A 13 3.18 8.97 -12.79
N PHE A 14 3.98 8.13 -12.14
CA PHE A 14 5.09 8.55 -11.28
C PHE A 14 6.14 9.38 -12.05
N LYS A 15 6.41 9.01 -13.31
CA LYS A 15 7.30 9.77 -14.19
C LYS A 15 6.67 11.10 -14.62
N LEU A 16 5.40 11.08 -15.02
CA LEU A 16 4.70 12.26 -15.53
C LEU A 16 4.54 13.35 -14.46
N PHE A 17 4.30 12.97 -13.21
CA PHE A 17 4.03 13.89 -12.10
C PHE A 17 5.17 13.96 -11.08
N SER A 18 6.39 13.59 -11.47
CA SER A 18 7.60 13.51 -10.63
C SER A 18 7.73 14.64 -9.57
N ASP A 19 7.48 15.90 -9.96
CA ASP A 19 7.62 17.06 -9.08
C ASP A 19 6.40 17.42 -8.23
N LYS A 20 5.25 16.77 -8.45
CA LYS A 20 4.01 16.96 -7.68
C LYS A 20 4.08 16.24 -6.34
N ILE A 21 3.22 16.64 -5.41
CA ILE A 21 3.08 15.98 -4.11
C ILE A 21 2.20 14.73 -4.26
N ALA A 22 2.78 13.56 -4.00
CA ALA A 22 2.09 12.28 -3.98
C ALA A 22 1.40 12.03 -2.63
N ILE A 23 2.11 12.29 -1.53
CA ILE A 23 1.62 12.07 -0.17
C ILE A 23 1.85 13.32 0.67
N GLU A 24 0.83 13.74 1.40
CA GLU A 24 0.94 14.71 2.47
C GLU A 24 0.63 14.02 3.80
N TYR A 25 1.59 14.07 4.71
CA TYR A 25 1.51 13.51 6.04
C TYR A 25 2.11 14.50 7.03
N ASN A 26 1.34 14.88 8.05
CA ASN A 26 1.69 15.99 8.94
C ASN A 26 1.86 17.32 8.17
N ASP A 27 2.98 18.01 8.39
CA ASP A 27 3.45 19.17 7.61
C ASP A 27 4.54 18.78 6.59
N ASN A 28 4.78 17.47 6.44
CA ASN A 28 5.70 16.93 5.46
C ASN A 28 4.96 16.60 4.16
N SER A 29 5.66 16.78 3.05
CA SER A 29 5.18 16.45 1.73
C SER A 29 6.19 15.56 1.02
N ILE A 30 5.70 14.49 0.41
CA ILE A 30 6.50 13.53 -0.35
C ILE A 30 6.10 13.69 -1.80
N LYS A 31 7.07 14.05 -2.64
CA LYS A 31 6.89 14.11 -4.09
C LYS A 31 6.75 12.72 -4.71
N TYR A 32 6.15 12.65 -5.89
CA TYR A 32 6.13 11.41 -6.68
C TYR A 32 7.53 10.85 -6.90
N SER A 33 8.53 11.69 -7.20
CA SER A 33 9.92 11.25 -7.34
C SER A 33 10.49 10.61 -6.08
N GLN A 34 10.23 11.20 -4.91
CA GLN A 34 10.70 10.69 -3.63
C GLN A 34 10.02 9.36 -3.26
N LEU A 35 8.71 9.25 -3.54
CA LEU A 35 7.97 8.00 -3.37
C LEU A 35 8.46 6.93 -4.36
N ASP A 36 8.76 7.31 -5.60
CA ASP A 36 9.32 6.39 -6.60
C ASP A 36 10.66 5.81 -6.13
N GLN A 37 11.59 6.67 -5.70
CA GLN A 37 12.89 6.27 -5.15
C GLN A 37 12.75 5.31 -3.95
N LYS A 38 11.86 5.65 -3.01
CA LYS A 38 11.60 4.83 -1.82
C LYS A 38 11.05 3.45 -2.19
N THR A 39 10.11 3.40 -3.12
CA THR A 39 9.49 2.15 -3.60
C THR A 39 10.44 1.33 -4.48
N ASN A 40 11.35 1.98 -5.23
CA ASN A 40 12.41 1.33 -5.99
C ASN A 40 13.38 0.58 -5.09
N LYS A 41 13.78 1.20 -3.96
CA LYS A 41 14.63 0.56 -2.94
C LYS A 41 14.01 -0.73 -2.39
N ILE A 42 12.70 -0.71 -2.11
CA ILE A 42 11.94 -1.89 -1.65
C ILE A 42 11.91 -2.96 -2.74
N ALA A 43 11.56 -2.60 -3.98
CA ALA A 43 11.51 -3.54 -5.10
C ALA A 43 12.87 -4.20 -5.36
N ASN A 44 13.94 -3.40 -5.39
CA ASN A 44 15.31 -3.87 -5.58
C ASN A 44 15.75 -4.79 -4.45
N TYR A 45 15.41 -4.48 -3.20
CA TYR A 45 15.66 -5.37 -2.07
C TYR A 45 15.00 -6.75 -2.29
N ILE A 46 13.72 -6.76 -2.67
CA ILE A 46 12.95 -8.00 -2.87
C ILE A 46 13.61 -8.86 -3.96
N LEU A 47 13.90 -8.24 -5.11
CA LEU A 47 14.52 -8.92 -6.25
C LEU A 47 15.92 -9.47 -5.93
N GLN A 48 16.74 -8.72 -5.21
CA GLN A 48 18.09 -9.18 -4.84
C GLN A 48 18.10 -10.29 -3.80
N LYS A 49 17.07 -10.38 -2.97
CA LYS A 49 16.87 -11.53 -2.08
C LYS A 49 16.45 -12.80 -2.83
N GLY A 50 16.23 -12.72 -4.14
CA GLY A 50 15.82 -13.86 -4.96
C GLY A 50 14.38 -14.30 -4.69
N ILE A 51 13.57 -13.43 -4.08
CA ILE A 51 12.14 -13.67 -3.88
C ILE A 51 11.50 -13.73 -5.26
N GLN A 52 10.77 -14.81 -5.52
CA GLN A 52 10.22 -15.07 -6.83
C GLN A 52 9.03 -14.17 -7.13
N GLN A 53 8.81 -13.90 -8.41
CA GLN A 53 7.58 -13.26 -8.85
C GLN A 53 6.37 -14.08 -8.38
N ASN A 54 5.29 -13.41 -8.00
CA ASN A 54 4.08 -13.99 -7.41
C ASN A 54 4.23 -14.55 -5.98
N SER A 55 5.40 -14.37 -5.33
CA SER A 55 5.52 -14.67 -3.89
C SER A 55 4.65 -13.74 -3.05
N LEU A 56 4.12 -14.28 -1.94
CA LEU A 56 3.29 -13.53 -0.99
C LEU A 56 4.19 -12.86 0.06
N ILE A 57 4.02 -11.55 0.20
CA ILE A 57 4.79 -10.73 1.15
C ILE A 57 3.83 -10.06 2.12
N SER A 58 3.98 -10.38 3.41
CA SER A 58 3.15 -9.78 4.45
C SER A 58 3.70 -8.42 4.89
N ILE A 59 2.78 -7.50 5.19
CA ILE A 59 3.07 -6.16 5.71
C ILE A 59 2.40 -6.02 7.07
N LEU A 60 3.18 -5.93 8.14
CA LEU A 60 2.72 -5.63 9.50
C LEU A 60 3.37 -4.33 9.97
N VAL A 61 2.92 -3.21 9.41
CA VAL A 61 3.52 -1.89 9.60
C VAL A 61 2.44 -0.92 10.02
N GLU A 62 2.72 -0.11 11.04
CA GLU A 62 1.80 0.91 11.56
C GLU A 62 1.94 2.23 10.78
N ASP A 63 3.15 2.61 10.36
CA ASP A 63 3.38 3.81 9.56
C ASP A 63 2.75 3.70 8.16
N LYS A 64 1.76 4.56 7.89
CA LYS A 64 0.98 4.53 6.65
C LYS A 64 1.78 4.90 5.41
N VAL A 65 2.79 5.77 5.54
CA VAL A 65 3.67 6.11 4.41
C VAL A 65 4.52 4.90 4.06
N GLU A 66 5.02 4.19 5.08
CA GLU A 66 5.77 2.94 4.88
C GLU A 66 4.89 1.84 4.29
N VAL A 67 3.63 1.68 4.75
CA VAL A 67 2.68 0.73 4.15
C VAL A 67 2.46 1.01 2.67
N ILE A 68 2.20 2.27 2.28
CA ILE A 68 2.02 2.64 0.87
C ILE A 68 3.29 2.34 0.07
N SER A 69 4.45 2.67 0.63
CA SER A 69 5.75 2.44 -0.01
C SER A 69 6.01 0.94 -0.22
N LEU A 70 5.70 0.12 0.78
CA LEU A 70 5.83 -1.33 0.71
C LEU A 70 4.90 -1.94 -0.33
N ILE A 71 3.63 -1.56 -0.34
CA ILE A 71 2.65 -2.04 -1.33
C ILE A 71 3.19 -1.78 -2.74
N ILE A 72 3.59 -0.54 -3.04
CA ILE A 72 4.06 -0.18 -4.40
C ILE A 72 5.38 -0.90 -4.72
N GLY A 73 6.31 -0.99 -3.77
CA GLY A 73 7.58 -1.72 -3.96
C GLY A 73 7.40 -3.22 -4.20
N ILE A 74 6.48 -3.85 -3.48
CA ILE A 74 6.10 -5.27 -3.65
C ILE A 74 5.47 -5.48 -5.04
N LEU A 75 4.56 -4.59 -5.45
CA LEU A 75 3.96 -4.65 -6.79
C LEU A 75 4.99 -4.48 -7.90
N LYS A 76 5.97 -3.58 -7.74
CA LYS A 76 7.11 -3.42 -8.65
C LYS A 76 8.02 -4.66 -8.69
N ALA A 77 8.10 -5.44 -7.61
CA ALA A 77 8.79 -6.72 -7.62
C ALA A 77 7.94 -7.86 -8.21
N GLY A 78 6.73 -7.56 -8.72
CA GLY A 78 5.79 -8.56 -9.22
C GLY A 78 5.29 -9.53 -8.15
N CYS A 79 5.35 -9.12 -6.88
CA CYS A 79 4.92 -9.91 -5.74
C CYS A 79 3.52 -9.51 -5.28
N ILE A 80 2.92 -10.33 -4.42
CA ILE A 80 1.55 -10.17 -3.90
C ILE A 80 1.64 -9.64 -2.48
N PHE A 81 1.04 -8.47 -2.19
CA PHE A 81 1.06 -7.95 -0.83
C PHE A 81 -0.08 -8.50 0.03
N VAL A 82 0.20 -8.73 1.31
CA VAL A 82 -0.76 -9.19 2.32
C VAL A 82 -0.73 -8.21 3.50
N PRO A 83 -1.62 -7.21 3.55
CA PRO A 83 -1.58 -6.20 4.60
C PRO A 83 -2.27 -6.69 5.87
N ILE A 84 -1.57 -6.57 6.99
CA ILE A 84 -2.00 -7.02 8.31
C ILE A 84 -2.04 -5.84 9.26
N ASP A 85 -3.22 -5.52 9.79
CA ASP A 85 -3.39 -4.46 10.78
C ASP A 85 -2.69 -4.87 12.09
N PRO A 86 -1.73 -4.08 12.60
CA PRO A 86 -1.07 -4.35 13.88
C PRO A 86 -2.04 -4.39 15.07
N ALA A 87 -3.20 -3.73 14.97
CA ALA A 87 -4.23 -3.75 16.01
C ALA A 87 -4.96 -5.11 16.11
N ASN A 88 -4.76 -6.01 15.15
CA ASN A 88 -5.33 -7.36 15.22
C ASN A 88 -4.79 -8.14 16.42
N PRO A 89 -5.61 -9.00 17.06
CA PRO A 89 -5.13 -9.93 18.07
C PRO A 89 -3.99 -10.81 17.55
N ALA A 90 -3.01 -11.13 18.41
CA ALA A 90 -1.83 -11.91 18.01
C ALA A 90 -2.17 -13.22 17.29
N LYS A 91 -3.17 -13.97 17.78
CA LYS A 91 -3.68 -15.20 17.15
C LYS A 91 -4.19 -14.98 15.71
N ARG A 92 -4.78 -13.82 15.42
CA ARG A 92 -5.28 -13.49 14.08
C ARG A 92 -4.12 -13.17 13.14
N ILE A 93 -3.10 -12.45 13.62
CA ILE A 93 -1.88 -12.16 12.85
C ILE A 93 -1.15 -13.46 12.51
N GLU A 94 -0.95 -14.33 13.51
CA GLU A 94 -0.36 -15.65 13.32
C GLU A 94 -1.16 -16.50 12.33
N TYR A 95 -2.49 -16.51 12.44
CA TYR A 95 -3.35 -17.20 11.49
C TYR A 95 -3.16 -16.71 10.06
N ILE A 96 -3.12 -15.40 9.83
CA ILE A 96 -2.94 -14.82 8.49
C ILE A 96 -1.58 -15.22 7.93
N ILE A 97 -0.51 -15.02 8.70
CA ILE A 97 0.86 -15.36 8.32
C ILE A 97 1.00 -16.84 7.96
N ASN A 98 0.42 -17.73 8.77
CA ASN A 98 0.47 -19.17 8.53
C ASN A 98 -0.39 -19.57 7.32
N SER A 99 -1.53 -18.91 7.11
CA SER A 99 -2.45 -19.22 6.01
C SER A 99 -1.90 -18.81 4.65
N THR A 100 -1.12 -17.73 4.58
CA THR A 100 -0.50 -17.23 3.35
C THR A 100 0.84 -17.87 3.02
N GLU A 101 1.36 -18.74 3.90
CA GLU A 101 2.68 -19.36 3.72
C GLU A 101 3.77 -18.31 3.41
N THR A 102 3.63 -17.13 4.02
CA THR A 102 4.48 -15.97 3.77
C THR A 102 5.95 -16.33 3.95
N GLU A 103 6.77 -15.98 2.95
CA GLU A 103 8.23 -16.11 3.04
C GLU A 103 8.87 -14.88 3.70
N VAL A 104 8.28 -13.71 3.48
CA VAL A 104 8.82 -12.42 3.90
C VAL A 104 7.77 -11.56 4.58
N LEU A 105 8.13 -11.06 5.76
CA LEU A 105 7.31 -10.15 6.55
C LEU A 105 8.06 -8.83 6.78
N PHE A 106 7.53 -7.74 6.23
CA PHE A 106 7.96 -6.39 6.59
C PHE A 106 7.22 -5.92 7.85
N TRP A 107 7.95 -5.31 8.77
CA TRP A 107 7.40 -4.75 10.00
C TRP A 107 8.12 -3.47 10.42
N ASP A 108 7.49 -2.66 11.28
CA ASP A 108 8.11 -1.47 11.91
C ASP A 108 8.02 -1.55 13.44
N GLU A 109 8.85 -0.80 14.16
CA GLU A 109 8.83 -0.83 15.63
C GLU A 109 7.48 -0.40 16.23
N ASN A 110 6.74 0.45 15.51
CA ASN A 110 5.44 0.98 15.91
C ASN A 110 4.31 -0.06 15.85
N SER A 111 4.44 -1.12 15.03
CA SER A 111 3.52 -2.27 15.02
C SER A 111 3.57 -3.14 16.30
N GLY A 112 4.47 -2.76 17.22
CA GLY A 112 4.68 -3.37 18.52
C GLY A 112 5.89 -4.31 18.53
N LYS A 113 6.65 -4.28 19.63
CA LYS A 113 7.71 -5.28 19.87
C LYS A 113 7.06 -6.65 20.05
N ARG A 114 7.13 -7.47 19.01
CA ARG A 114 6.67 -8.85 19.02
C ARG A 114 7.86 -9.76 18.78
N GLU A 115 7.88 -10.90 19.45
CA GLU A 115 8.75 -11.97 19.01
C GLU A 115 8.18 -12.54 17.71
N PHE A 116 8.83 -12.24 16.59
CA PHE A 116 8.48 -12.79 15.29
C PHE A 116 8.99 -14.23 15.17
N ASN A 117 8.53 -15.10 16.05
CA ASN A 117 8.78 -16.55 15.99
C ASN A 117 7.73 -17.24 15.10
N PHE A 118 7.37 -16.59 13.99
CA PHE A 118 6.41 -17.14 13.04
C PHE A 118 7.08 -18.20 12.17
N THR A 119 6.41 -19.33 12.01
CA THR A 119 6.79 -20.37 11.07
C THR A 119 5.65 -20.58 10.08
N ASN A 120 5.96 -20.67 8.79
CA ASN A 120 4.94 -21.06 7.82
C ASN A 120 4.50 -22.52 8.05
N LYS A 121 3.52 -23.01 7.28
CA LYS A 121 3.04 -24.40 7.39
C LYS A 121 4.12 -25.47 7.17
N GLN A 122 5.22 -25.12 6.51
CA GLN A 122 6.37 -25.99 6.28
C GLN A 122 7.40 -25.93 7.42
N ASN A 123 7.07 -25.29 8.54
CA ASN A 123 7.96 -25.03 9.68
C ASN A 123 9.24 -24.26 9.29
N SER A 124 9.22 -23.55 8.16
CA SER A 124 10.33 -22.69 7.76
C SER A 124 10.21 -21.33 8.45
N LYS A 125 11.34 -20.83 8.93
CA LYS A 125 11.41 -19.51 9.57
C LYS A 125 11.11 -18.43 8.54
N ILE A 126 10.16 -17.56 8.84
CA ILE A 126 9.81 -16.42 7.99
C ILE A 126 10.92 -15.38 8.10
N GLN A 127 11.36 -14.84 6.96
CA GLN A 127 12.31 -13.74 6.96
C GLN A 127 11.58 -12.46 7.38
N THR A 128 11.93 -11.93 8.54
CA THR A 128 11.39 -10.64 9.01
C THR A 128 12.35 -9.51 8.68
N ILE A 129 11.79 -8.40 8.21
CA ILE A 129 12.56 -7.23 7.77
C ILE A 129 12.00 -6.01 8.48
N LEU A 130 12.85 -5.38 9.28
CA LEU A 130 12.52 -4.10 9.90
C LEU A 130 12.61 -2.99 8.86
N ILE A 131 11.52 -2.25 8.68
CA ILE A 131 11.48 -1.02 7.89
C ILE A 131 11.73 0.16 8.80
N ASN A 132 12.86 0.82 8.56
CA ASN A 132 13.31 2.02 9.25
C ASN A 132 14.28 2.79 8.34
N GLU A 133 14.88 3.86 8.85
CA GLU A 133 15.87 4.63 8.10
C GLU A 133 17.10 3.79 7.70
N ASP A 134 17.56 2.88 8.55
CA ASP A 134 18.68 1.98 8.25
C ASP A 134 18.39 1.07 7.07
N PHE A 135 17.15 0.56 6.94
CA PHE A 135 16.74 -0.19 5.76
C PHE A 135 16.96 0.67 4.51
N TYR A 136 16.51 1.93 4.50
CA TYR A 136 16.64 2.80 3.33
C TYR A 136 18.06 3.32 3.08
N ASN A 137 18.88 3.47 4.12
CA ASN A 137 20.28 3.89 4.00
C ASN A 137 21.18 2.76 3.50
N ASN A 138 20.90 1.52 3.89
CA ASN A 138 21.62 0.33 3.43
C ASN A 138 20.99 -0.31 2.17
N SER A 139 19.76 0.09 1.83
CA SER A 139 19.10 -0.35 0.60
C SER A 139 19.84 0.17 -0.62
N LEU A 140 19.60 -0.53 -1.71
CA LEU A 140 20.30 -0.42 -2.98
C LEU A 140 19.97 0.89 -3.70
N SER A 141 20.45 0.98 -4.94
CA SER A 141 20.09 2.04 -5.87
C SER A 141 18.60 2.38 -5.81
N ASP A 142 18.32 3.68 -5.83
CA ASP A 142 17.00 4.25 -6.02
C ASP A 142 16.54 4.21 -7.48
N GLU A 143 17.39 3.76 -8.40
CA GLU A 143 17.02 3.42 -9.77
C GLU A 143 16.44 1.99 -9.82
N TYR A 144 15.23 1.88 -10.36
CA TYR A 144 14.61 0.59 -10.65
C TYR A 144 14.53 0.39 -12.16
N LYS A 145 15.17 -0.67 -12.64
CA LYS A 145 14.98 -1.15 -14.00
C LYS A 145 13.94 -2.25 -13.98
N GLN A 146 12.75 -1.97 -14.53
CA GLN A 146 11.66 -2.95 -14.63
C GLN A 146 12.17 -4.24 -15.28
N SER A 147 12.23 -5.30 -14.47
CA SER A 147 12.71 -6.63 -14.85
C SER A 147 11.61 -7.68 -14.80
N CYS A 148 10.55 -7.43 -14.02
CA CYS A 148 9.38 -8.30 -13.92
C CYS A 148 8.48 -8.18 -15.16
N GLN A 149 7.82 -9.29 -15.53
CA GLN A 149 6.82 -9.33 -16.58
C GLN A 149 5.44 -9.45 -15.95
N TYR A 150 4.65 -8.38 -15.99
CA TYR A 150 3.31 -8.35 -15.41
C TYR A 150 2.26 -8.85 -16.40
N CYS A 151 1.27 -9.59 -15.91
CA CYS A 151 0.10 -10.03 -16.65
C CYS A 151 -1.19 -9.43 -16.04
N SER A 152 -2.22 -9.25 -16.86
CA SER A 152 -3.51 -8.68 -16.42
C SER A 152 -4.25 -9.57 -15.43
N ASP A 153 -4.06 -10.89 -15.50
CA ASP A 153 -4.66 -11.84 -14.57
C ASP A 153 -3.82 -12.05 -13.30
N ASP A 154 -2.64 -11.43 -13.17
CA ASP A 154 -1.77 -11.66 -12.01
C ASP A 154 -2.49 -11.30 -10.71
N PRO A 155 -2.41 -12.17 -9.68
CA PRO A 155 -2.80 -11.77 -8.33
C PRO A 155 -1.85 -10.68 -7.84
N ILE A 156 -2.38 -9.67 -7.16
CA ILE A 156 -1.59 -8.52 -6.67
C ILE A 156 -1.79 -8.23 -5.19
N TYR A 157 -2.89 -8.71 -4.59
CA TYR A 157 -3.12 -8.58 -3.16
C TYR A 157 -3.93 -9.74 -2.58
N ILE A 158 -3.79 -9.94 -1.26
CA ILE A 158 -4.67 -10.80 -0.48
C ILE A 158 -5.19 -10.06 0.74
N TYR A 159 -6.51 -10.01 0.86
CA TYR A 159 -7.21 -9.50 2.04
C TYR A 159 -7.88 -10.63 2.82
N PHE A 160 -8.02 -10.45 4.13
CA PHE A 160 -8.71 -11.41 5.00
C PHE A 160 -9.97 -10.82 5.60
N THR A 161 -11.12 -11.44 5.32
CA THR A 161 -12.40 -11.06 5.92
C THR A 161 -12.77 -11.96 7.10
N SER A 162 -13.69 -11.51 7.96
CA SER A 162 -14.29 -12.37 8.98
C SER A 162 -15.12 -13.46 8.28
N GLY A 163 -14.76 -14.72 8.50
CA GLY A 163 -15.58 -15.83 8.02
C GLY A 163 -16.75 -16.08 8.95
N SER A 164 -17.92 -16.35 8.38
CA SER A 164 -19.11 -16.81 9.12
C SER A 164 -18.88 -18.12 9.89
N THR A 165 -17.88 -18.91 9.48
CA THR A 165 -17.46 -20.17 10.10
C THR A 165 -16.40 -19.98 11.20
N GLY A 166 -16.14 -18.74 11.63
CA GLY A 166 -15.16 -18.40 12.67
C GLY A 166 -13.71 -18.22 12.17
N ASN A 167 -13.33 -18.86 11.08
CA ASN A 167 -11.99 -18.72 10.48
C ASN A 167 -11.97 -17.64 9.38
N PRO A 168 -10.97 -16.74 9.35
CA PRO A 168 -10.84 -15.73 8.31
C PRO A 168 -10.73 -16.32 6.89
N LYS A 169 -11.35 -15.68 5.90
CA LYS A 169 -11.28 -16.10 4.49
C LYS A 169 -10.40 -15.15 3.69
N ALA A 170 -9.53 -15.71 2.86
CA ALA A 170 -8.68 -14.95 1.94
C ALA A 170 -9.46 -14.54 0.68
N ILE A 171 -9.33 -13.28 0.29
CA ILE A 171 -9.81 -12.72 -0.97
C ILE A 171 -8.58 -12.39 -1.80
N VAL A 172 -8.49 -12.97 -2.99
CA VAL A 172 -7.40 -12.72 -3.94
C VAL A 172 -7.83 -11.64 -4.92
N GLY A 173 -7.10 -10.53 -4.93
CA GLY A 173 -7.27 -9.45 -5.87
C GLY A 173 -6.38 -9.59 -7.09
N ARG A 174 -6.92 -9.26 -8.27
CA ARG A 174 -6.21 -9.36 -9.54
C ARG A 174 -5.92 -8.00 -10.15
N ASN A 175 -4.85 -7.97 -10.94
CA ASN A 175 -4.32 -6.77 -11.58
C ASN A 175 -5.37 -6.01 -12.40
N GLU A 176 -6.03 -6.70 -13.33
CA GLU A 176 -7.03 -6.11 -14.21
C GLU A 176 -8.25 -5.58 -13.46
N SER A 177 -8.69 -6.28 -12.41
CA SER A 177 -9.89 -5.89 -11.65
C SER A 177 -9.64 -4.59 -10.89
N LEU A 178 -8.48 -4.49 -10.22
CA LEU A 178 -8.12 -3.26 -9.52
C LEU A 178 -7.88 -2.13 -10.51
N LEU A 179 -7.14 -2.39 -11.59
CA LEU A 179 -6.87 -1.36 -12.60
C LEU A 179 -8.17 -0.80 -13.18
N HIS A 180 -9.09 -1.67 -13.58
CA HIS A 180 -10.40 -1.28 -14.11
C HIS A 180 -11.17 -0.38 -13.13
N PHE A 181 -11.23 -0.77 -11.85
CA PHE A 181 -11.93 0.01 -10.82
C PHE A 181 -11.31 1.41 -10.66
N ILE A 182 -9.99 1.50 -10.59
CA ILE A 182 -9.28 2.78 -10.44
C ILE A 182 -9.51 3.69 -11.65
N GLU A 183 -9.42 3.16 -12.87
CA GLU A 183 -9.66 3.93 -14.08
C GLU A 183 -11.10 4.41 -14.20
N TRP A 184 -12.07 3.56 -13.85
CA TRP A 184 -13.47 3.93 -13.78
C TRP A 184 -13.70 5.08 -12.80
N GLU A 185 -13.19 4.99 -11.56
CA GLU A 185 -13.41 6.02 -10.55
C GLU A 185 -12.78 7.36 -10.95
N ILE A 186 -11.59 7.32 -11.56
CA ILE A 186 -10.92 8.52 -12.08
C ILE A 186 -11.78 9.20 -13.14
N ALA A 187 -12.30 8.43 -14.10
CA ALA A 187 -13.11 8.94 -15.20
C ALA A 187 -14.46 9.48 -14.70
N GLU A 188 -15.19 8.69 -13.91
CA GLU A 188 -16.54 9.01 -13.43
C GLU A 188 -16.56 10.30 -12.60
N PHE A 189 -15.55 10.48 -11.74
CA PHE A 189 -15.50 11.62 -10.82
C PHE A 189 -14.56 12.74 -11.26
N ALA A 190 -14.02 12.67 -12.48
CA ALA A 190 -13.08 13.66 -13.04
C ALA A 190 -11.89 13.95 -12.11
N ILE A 191 -11.35 12.89 -11.50
CA ILE A 191 -10.17 12.97 -10.62
C ILE A 191 -8.97 13.38 -11.48
N ASN A 192 -8.17 14.34 -10.99
CA ASN A 192 -7.02 14.87 -11.71
C ASN A 192 -5.89 15.24 -10.73
N GLN A 193 -4.82 15.82 -11.26
CA GLN A 193 -3.61 16.16 -10.50
C GLN A 193 -3.80 17.22 -9.40
N ASN A 194 -4.97 17.86 -9.32
CA ASN A 194 -5.32 18.78 -8.25
C ASN A 194 -6.21 18.14 -7.18
N THR A 195 -6.64 16.89 -7.39
CA THR A 195 -7.48 16.16 -6.43
C THR A 195 -6.68 15.73 -5.22
N ARG A 196 -7.30 15.86 -4.05
CA ARG A 196 -6.70 15.51 -2.75
C ARG A 196 -7.62 14.55 -2.01
N ILE A 197 -7.17 13.33 -1.77
CA ILE A 197 -7.98 12.26 -1.19
C ILE A 197 -7.47 11.93 0.21
N SER A 198 -8.37 11.88 1.19
CA SER A 198 -8.06 11.45 2.55
C SER A 198 -7.88 9.94 2.63
N GLN A 199 -6.85 9.50 3.34
CA GLN A 199 -6.58 8.10 3.65
C GLN A 199 -6.99 7.84 5.11
N PHE A 200 -8.20 7.32 5.31
CA PHE A 200 -8.72 6.99 6.65
C PHE A 200 -8.81 5.49 6.90
N THR A 201 -9.02 4.73 5.84
CA THR A 201 -9.26 3.29 5.90
C THR A 201 -8.09 2.53 6.51
N SER A 202 -8.33 1.46 7.27
CA SER A 202 -7.23 0.59 7.72
C SER A 202 -6.63 -0.16 6.52
N PRO A 203 -5.30 -0.35 6.47
CA PRO A 203 -4.65 -1.11 5.40
C PRO A 203 -5.14 -2.54 5.21
N SER A 204 -5.83 -3.13 6.20
CA SER A 204 -6.43 -4.47 6.11
C SER A 204 -7.80 -4.53 5.43
N PHE A 205 -8.33 -3.41 4.94
CA PHE A 205 -9.53 -3.36 4.11
C PHE A 205 -9.19 -2.89 2.69
N ASP A 206 -9.89 -3.42 1.70
CA ASP A 206 -9.70 -3.13 0.28
C ASP A 206 -10.01 -1.67 -0.10
N ALA A 207 -10.93 -1.00 0.61
CA ALA A 207 -11.17 0.44 0.45
C ALA A 207 -9.91 1.31 0.69
N PHE A 208 -8.88 0.78 1.37
CA PHE A 208 -7.56 1.41 1.44
C PHE A 208 -6.93 1.60 0.06
N LEU A 209 -7.09 0.62 -0.84
CA LEU A 209 -6.54 0.66 -2.20
C LEU A 209 -7.13 1.83 -3.00
N ARG A 210 -8.42 2.11 -2.80
CA ARG A 210 -9.11 3.25 -3.38
C ARG A 210 -8.55 4.57 -2.87
N ASP A 211 -8.34 4.69 -1.56
CA ASP A 211 -7.79 5.90 -0.93
C ASP A 211 -6.39 6.26 -1.43
N ILE A 212 -5.59 5.26 -1.81
CA ILE A 212 -4.21 5.47 -2.25
C ILE A 212 -4.07 5.53 -3.77
N PHE A 213 -4.71 4.63 -4.52
CA PHE A 213 -4.40 4.49 -5.94
C PHE A 213 -5.19 5.41 -6.84
N VAL A 214 -6.42 5.79 -6.48
CA VAL A 214 -7.17 6.80 -7.25
C VAL A 214 -6.41 8.12 -7.37
N PRO A 215 -5.94 8.76 -6.29
CA PRO A 215 -5.15 9.98 -6.42
C PRO A 215 -3.78 9.70 -7.07
N LEU A 216 -3.13 8.58 -6.75
CA LEU A 216 -1.78 8.28 -7.27
C LEU A 216 -1.76 7.98 -8.78
N PHE A 217 -2.83 7.44 -9.36
CA PHE A 217 -2.97 7.24 -10.80
C PHE A 217 -3.34 8.54 -11.54
N ALA A 218 -3.99 9.48 -10.85
CA ALA A 218 -4.41 10.76 -11.42
C ALA A 218 -3.37 11.89 -11.24
N GLY A 219 -2.22 11.63 -10.62
CA GLY A 219 -1.23 12.66 -10.28
C GLY A 219 -1.64 13.56 -9.11
N GLY A 220 -2.69 13.18 -8.37
CA GLY A 220 -3.22 13.90 -7.20
C GLY A 220 -2.43 13.62 -5.93
N THR A 221 -3.01 13.93 -4.77
CA THR A 221 -2.34 13.79 -3.46
C THR A 221 -3.13 12.93 -2.48
N VAL A 222 -2.47 11.94 -1.89
CA VAL A 222 -2.96 11.18 -0.73
C VAL A 222 -2.70 12.01 0.53
N CYS A 223 -3.74 12.28 1.32
CA CYS A 223 -3.66 13.06 2.55
C CYS A 223 -3.86 12.13 3.76
N ILE A 224 -2.86 12.02 4.62
CA ILE A 224 -2.87 11.12 5.77
C ILE A 224 -2.99 11.96 7.07
N PRO A 225 -3.96 11.68 7.95
CA PRO A 225 -4.07 12.37 9.23
C PRO A 225 -2.96 11.97 10.20
N VAL A 226 -2.54 12.92 11.04
CA VAL A 226 -1.42 12.84 12.00
C VAL A 226 -1.65 11.78 13.08
N ARG A 227 -2.91 11.56 13.44
CA ARG A 227 -3.32 10.86 14.65
C ARG A 227 -4.55 10.04 14.37
N LYS A 228 -4.58 8.78 14.83
CA LYS A 228 -5.77 7.92 14.69
C LYS A 228 -6.97 8.56 15.39
N GLU A 229 -6.74 9.31 16.47
CA GLU A 229 -7.77 10.01 17.25
C GLU A 229 -8.49 11.10 16.44
N ILE A 230 -7.84 11.70 15.42
CA ILE A 230 -8.49 12.68 14.53
C ILE A 230 -9.63 12.02 13.76
N ILE A 231 -9.50 10.73 13.42
CA ILE A 231 -10.53 9.98 12.70
C ILE A 231 -11.67 9.58 13.65
N LEU A 232 -11.38 9.40 14.94
CA LEU A 232 -12.36 8.96 15.95
C LEU A 232 -13.21 10.12 16.49
N ASP A 233 -12.70 11.35 16.45
CA ASP A 233 -13.45 12.56 16.82
C ASP A 233 -13.99 13.30 15.60
N THR A 234 -15.32 13.43 15.51
CA THR A 234 -15.98 14.00 14.32
C THR A 234 -15.59 15.46 14.07
N ALA A 235 -15.49 16.28 15.12
CA ALA A 235 -15.15 17.69 14.97
C ALA A 235 -13.71 17.85 14.45
N SER A 236 -12.76 17.14 15.06
CA SER A 236 -11.36 17.11 14.64
C SER A 236 -11.21 16.61 13.19
N MET A 237 -11.98 15.58 12.80
CA MET A 237 -11.96 15.06 11.43
C MET A 237 -12.44 16.11 10.42
N VAL A 238 -13.56 16.77 10.69
CA VAL A 238 -14.12 17.81 9.80
C VAL A 238 -13.16 18.98 9.64
N ASP A 239 -12.55 19.45 10.73
CA ASP A 239 -11.59 20.55 10.69
C ASP A 239 -10.32 20.15 9.92
N TRP A 240 -9.83 18.92 10.12
CA TRP A 240 -8.70 18.39 9.37
C TRP A 240 -9.01 18.30 7.86
N ILE A 241 -10.18 17.77 7.49
CA ILE A 241 -10.65 17.69 6.09
C ILE A 241 -10.66 19.08 5.47
N ARG A 242 -11.30 20.06 6.12
CA ARG A 242 -11.38 21.43 5.62
C ARG A 242 -9.99 22.04 5.38
N LYS A 243 -9.07 21.83 6.32
CA LYS A 243 -7.69 22.34 6.23
C LYS A 243 -6.90 21.67 5.10
N LYS A 244 -7.04 20.35 4.93
CA LYS A 244 -6.17 19.56 4.05
C LYS A 244 -6.73 19.31 2.66
N GLN A 245 -8.04 19.39 2.46
CA GLN A 245 -8.66 19.21 1.14
C GLN A 245 -9.05 20.54 0.48
N GLY A 246 -9.20 21.64 1.23
CA GLY A 246 -9.63 22.92 0.67
C GLY A 246 -10.96 22.81 -0.10
N LYS A 247 -11.33 23.83 -0.89
CA LYS A 247 -12.55 23.83 -1.72
C LYS A 247 -12.55 22.81 -2.89
N TYR A 248 -11.60 21.88 -2.94
CA TYR A 248 -11.38 21.04 -4.12
C TYR A 248 -11.97 19.65 -3.91
N ASN A 249 -12.97 19.32 -4.75
CA ASN A 249 -13.60 18.02 -4.99
C ASN A 249 -13.33 16.96 -3.92
N THR A 250 -13.91 17.15 -2.75
CA THR A 250 -14.24 16.02 -1.89
C THR A 250 -15.33 15.23 -2.62
N LEU A 251 -15.12 13.94 -2.84
CA LEU A 251 -16.15 13.05 -3.42
C LEU A 251 -17.45 13.04 -2.59
N TYR A 252 -17.36 13.43 -1.32
CA TYR A 252 -18.51 13.62 -0.44
C TYR A 252 -19.28 14.93 -0.66
N SER A 253 -18.79 15.85 -1.51
CA SER A 253 -19.44 17.16 -1.73
C SER A 253 -20.46 17.16 -2.87
N LYS A 254 -20.56 16.08 -3.65
CA LYS A 254 -21.54 15.95 -4.75
C LYS A 254 -22.70 15.00 -4.46
N SER A 255 -22.77 14.42 -3.27
CA SER A 255 -23.77 13.40 -2.93
C SER A 255 -24.50 13.72 -1.63
N ILE A 256 -25.14 14.89 -1.55
CA ILE A 256 -26.36 15.16 -0.77
C ILE A 256 -27.19 16.17 -1.56
#